data_AF-A0A964PQ44-F1
#
_entry.id   AF-A0A964PQ44-F1
#
_cell.length_a   1.000
_cell.length_b   1.000
_cell.length_c   1.000
_cell.angle_alpha   90.00
_cell.angle_beta   90.00
_cell.angle_gamma   90.00
#
_symmetry.space_group_name_H-M   'P 1'
#
loop_
_entity.id
_entity.type
_entity.pdbx_description
1 polymer ?
#
loop_
_entity_poly.entity_id
_entity_poly.type
_entity_poly.pdbx_seq_one_letter_code
_entity_poly.pdbx_strand_id
1 'polypeptide(L)'
;MKIFRCIVAVGLWVGLLASANADQRYQAVSIGSGADFGTEKALILDTVAGHMWIWTESPATEDEPGGRYIIYQGLLVPGNEIGDVVLKQEWPQPILAPPNGTK
;
A
#
# COMPACT_ATOMS: atom_id res chain seq x y z
N MET A 1 20.47 -47.05 30.39
CA MET A 1 18.99 -46.96 30.42
C MET A 1 18.58 -45.56 30.90
N LYS A 2 18.09 -44.71 29.99
CA LYS A 2 17.03 -43.71 30.19
C LYS A 2 16.89 -42.90 28.90
N ILE A 3 15.85 -43.24 28.15
CA ILE A 3 15.50 -42.74 26.83
C ILE A 3 14.60 -41.53 27.09
N PHE A 4 15.11 -40.31 26.93
CA PHE A 4 14.28 -39.11 26.99
C PHE A 4 13.67 -38.86 25.61
N ARG A 5 12.39 -39.19 25.50
CA ARG A 5 11.55 -38.98 24.32
C ARG A 5 11.23 -37.48 24.24
N CYS A 6 11.91 -36.74 23.37
CA CYS A 6 11.42 -35.46 22.88
C CYS A 6 10.33 -35.74 21.83
N ILE A 7 9.11 -35.95 22.30
CA ILE A 7 7.90 -35.87 21.49
C ILE A 7 7.13 -34.66 22.03
N VAL A 8 6.49 -33.90 21.14
CA VAL A 8 5.70 -32.67 21.38
C VAL A 8 6.60 -31.41 21.36
N ALA A 9 6.48 -30.44 20.46
CA ALA A 9 5.40 -30.03 19.57
C ALA A 9 5.98 -29.49 18.25
N VAL A 10 5.87 -30.28 17.17
CA VAL A 10 5.91 -29.75 15.80
C VAL A 10 4.47 -29.70 15.34
N GLY A 11 3.80 -28.57 15.52
CA GLY A 11 2.39 -28.48 15.15
C GLY A 11 1.66 -27.29 15.74
N LEU A 12 2.23 -26.09 15.65
CA LEU A 12 1.43 -24.88 15.84
C LEU A 12 2.12 -23.64 15.22
N TRP A 13 2.38 -23.68 13.91
CA TRP A 13 2.76 -22.48 13.14
C TRP A 13 2.07 -22.43 11.77
N VAL A 14 0.86 -22.99 11.66
CA VAL A 14 -0.01 -22.79 10.50
C VAL A 14 -1.35 -22.32 11.02
N GLY A 15 -1.43 -21.02 11.33
CA GLY A 15 -2.63 -20.48 11.94
C GLY A 15 -2.65 -18.96 11.92
N LEU A 16 -2.41 -18.33 10.76
CA LEU A 16 -2.91 -16.98 10.51
C LEU A 16 -2.84 -16.57 9.02
N LEU A 17 -3.37 -17.38 8.10
CA LEU A 17 -3.60 -16.94 6.72
C LEU A 17 -4.95 -17.48 6.21
N ALA A 18 -6.03 -17.15 6.91
CA ALA A 18 -7.37 -17.51 6.47
C ALA A 18 -8.40 -16.47 6.91
N SER A 19 -8.22 -15.23 6.50
CA SER A 19 -9.30 -14.23 6.50
C SER A 19 -9.49 -13.70 5.10
N ALA A 20 -10.31 -14.39 4.29
CA ALA A 20 -11.18 -13.80 3.26
C ALA A 20 -11.86 -14.89 2.41
N ASN A 21 -12.74 -15.68 3.02
CA ASN A 21 -13.70 -16.52 2.28
C ASN A 21 -15.00 -15.72 2.04
N ALA A 22 -14.89 -14.65 1.28
CA ALA A 22 -16.02 -13.97 0.67
C ALA A 22 -15.50 -13.37 -0.63
N ASP A 23 -15.89 -13.98 -1.76
CA ASP A 23 -15.95 -13.32 -3.07
C ASP A 23 -14.87 -12.24 -3.27
N GLN A 24 -13.59 -12.65 -3.35
CA GLN A 24 -12.39 -11.80 -3.23
C GLN A 24 -12.16 -10.87 -4.44
N ARG A 25 -13.21 -10.20 -4.90
CA ARG A 25 -13.11 -9.14 -5.90
C ARG A 25 -12.20 -8.02 -5.43
N TYR A 26 -12.17 -7.72 -4.14
CA TYR A 26 -11.36 -6.63 -3.61
C TYR A 26 -10.20 -7.16 -2.78
N GLN A 27 -8.97 -6.78 -3.17
CA GLN A 27 -7.75 -7.06 -2.44
C GLN A 27 -7.20 -5.78 -1.82
N ALA A 28 -6.97 -5.80 -0.50
CA ALA A 28 -6.31 -4.69 0.20
C ALA A 28 -4.82 -5.01 0.42
N VAL A 29 -3.96 -4.06 0.09
CA VAL A 29 -2.50 -4.14 0.26
C VAL A 29 -2.04 -2.92 1.06
N SER A 30 -1.36 -3.16 2.18
CA SER A 30 -0.76 -2.07 2.96
C SER A 30 0.28 -1.34 2.11
N ILE A 31 0.19 -0.01 2.04
CA ILE A 31 1.24 0.82 1.45
C ILE A 31 1.91 1.59 2.58
N GLY A 32 3.23 1.68 2.54
CA GLY A 32 3.97 2.43 3.56
C GLY A 32 3.52 3.88 3.57
N SER A 33 3.06 4.36 4.72
CA SER A 33 3.14 5.77 5.05
C SER A 33 4.62 6.16 5.04
N GLY A 34 5.01 7.20 4.32
CA GLY A 34 6.40 7.65 4.28
C GLY A 34 6.91 8.15 5.64
N ALA A 35 7.76 9.18 5.63
CA ALA A 35 8.20 9.83 6.88
C ALA A 35 7.07 10.58 7.62
N ASP A 36 5.86 10.64 7.03
CA ASP A 36 4.73 11.37 7.56
C ASP A 36 4.00 10.55 8.64
N PHE A 37 3.97 11.12 9.85
CA PHE A 37 3.30 10.53 11.00
C PHE A 37 1.80 10.28 10.74
N GLY A 38 1.33 9.12 11.19
CA GLY A 38 -0.08 8.88 11.51
C GLY A 38 -1.02 8.59 10.35
N THR A 39 -0.56 8.67 9.11
CA THR A 39 -1.47 8.44 7.97
C THR A 39 -1.46 6.97 7.55
N GLU A 40 -2.29 6.13 8.17
CA GLU A 40 -2.46 4.74 7.70
C GLU A 40 -3.01 4.74 6.28
N LYS A 41 -2.44 3.90 5.41
CA LYS A 41 -2.81 3.83 4.00
C LYS A 41 -2.90 2.38 3.53
N ALA A 42 -3.89 2.10 2.70
CA ALA A 42 -4.01 0.83 2.00
C ALA A 42 -4.43 1.07 0.54
N LEU A 43 -3.79 0.36 -0.38
CA LEU A 43 -4.27 0.22 -1.75
C LEU A 43 -5.38 -0.83 -1.76
N ILE A 44 -6.51 -0.50 -2.38
CA ILE A 44 -7.61 -1.41 -2.66
C ILE A 44 -7.63 -1.65 -4.16
N LEU A 45 -7.51 -2.90 -4.56
CA LEU A 45 -7.57 -3.35 -5.96
C LEU A 45 -8.84 -4.18 -6.19
N ASP A 46 -9.62 -3.79 -7.19
CA ASP A 46 -10.64 -4.65 -7.80
C ASP A 46 -9.96 -5.64 -8.75
N THR A 47 -9.86 -6.89 -8.36
CA THR A 47 -9.20 -7.98 -9.09
C THR A 47 -10.00 -8.47 -10.31
N VAL A 48 -11.24 -7.99 -10.47
CA VAL A 48 -12.11 -8.34 -11.61
C VAL A 48 -12.10 -7.23 -12.66
N ALA A 49 -12.38 -5.99 -12.24
CA ALA A 49 -12.47 -4.87 -13.17
C ALA A 49 -11.17 -4.07 -13.30
N GLY A 50 -10.23 -4.18 -12.35
CA GLY A 50 -8.96 -3.45 -12.35
C GLY A 50 -9.02 -2.06 -11.70
N HIS A 51 -10.14 -1.67 -11.11
CA HIS A 51 -10.24 -0.38 -10.41
C HIS A 51 -9.35 -0.33 -9.17
N MET A 52 -8.78 0.84 -8.91
CA MET A 52 -7.86 1.07 -7.80
C MET A 52 -8.30 2.27 -6.96
N TRP A 53 -8.20 2.12 -5.64
CA TRP A 53 -8.40 3.20 -4.67
C TRP A 53 -7.31 3.19 -3.61
N ILE A 54 -7.01 4.35 -3.04
CA ILE A 54 -6.25 4.45 -1.78
C ILE A 54 -7.24 4.77 -0.69
N TRP A 55 -7.36 3.88 0.29
CA TRP A 55 -7.94 4.21 1.58
C TRP A 55 -6.86 4.86 2.44
N THR A 56 -7.21 5.95 3.12
CA THR A 56 -6.30 6.64 4.01
C THR A 56 -7.04 7.14 5.24
N GLU A 57 -6.43 7.00 6.40
CA GLU A 57 -6.87 7.60 7.65
C GLU A 57 -5.86 8.67 8.05
N SER A 58 -6.35 9.87 8.34
CA SER A 58 -5.55 10.98 8.83
C SER A 58 -6.03 11.35 10.24
N PRO A 59 -5.15 11.37 11.24
CA PRO A 59 -5.53 11.73 12.60
C PRO A 59 -5.88 13.22 12.66
N ALA A 60 -6.79 13.58 13.56
CA ALA A 60 -7.03 14.97 13.87
C ALA A 60 -5.79 15.59 14.52
N THR A 61 -5.46 16.82 14.13
CA THR A 61 -4.44 17.67 14.74
C THR A 61 -5.11 18.90 15.36
N GLU A 62 -4.32 19.78 15.99
CA GLU A 62 -4.85 21.06 16.47
C GLU A 62 -5.34 21.97 15.32
N ASP A 63 -4.76 21.79 14.13
CA ASP A 63 -5.02 22.63 12.95
C ASP A 63 -6.03 22.01 11.97
N GLU A 64 -6.20 20.67 11.97
CA GLU A 64 -7.03 19.96 11.00
C GLU A 64 -7.86 18.84 11.66
N PRO A 65 -9.17 18.71 11.36
CA PRO A 65 -10.03 17.73 12.03
C PRO A 65 -9.73 16.25 11.71
N GLY A 66 -8.78 15.97 10.82
CA GLY A 66 -8.49 14.61 10.35
C GLY A 66 -9.64 14.00 9.53
N GLY A 67 -9.60 12.70 9.28
CA GLY A 67 -10.68 11.99 8.61
C GLY A 67 -10.27 10.67 7.97
N ARG A 68 -11.24 9.99 7.37
CA ARG A 68 -11.05 8.77 6.58
C ARG A 68 -11.53 8.99 5.16
N TYR A 69 -10.71 8.64 4.19
CA TYR A 69 -10.95 8.93 2.78
C TYR A 69 -10.69 7.70 1.92
N ILE A 70 -11.46 7.57 0.84
CA ILE A 70 -11.20 6.63 -0.24
C ILE A 70 -10.99 7.46 -1.52
N ILE A 71 -9.78 7.42 -2.05
CA ILE A 71 -9.36 8.24 -3.19
C ILE A 71 -9.20 7.33 -4.40
N TYR A 72 -10.05 7.50 -5.42
CA TYR A 72 -9.94 6.73 -6.67
C TYR A 72 -8.63 7.06 -7.40
N GLN A 73 -7.86 6.03 -7.72
CA GLN A 73 -6.56 6.16 -8.40
C GLN A 73 -6.65 5.87 -9.90
N GLY A 74 -7.73 5.24 -10.35
CA GLY A 74 -7.93 4.90 -11.76
C GLY A 74 -8.20 3.42 -11.99
N LEU A 75 -8.02 3.02 -13.24
CA LEU A 75 -8.25 1.67 -13.74
C LEU A 75 -6.91 1.10 -14.23
N LEU A 76 -6.52 -0.06 -13.73
CA LEU A 76 -5.37 -0.79 -14.24
C LEU A 76 -5.70 -1.35 -15.63
N VAL A 77 -4.86 -1.04 -16.61
CA VAL A 77 -4.98 -1.53 -17.98
C VAL A 77 -3.77 -2.42 -18.27
N PRO A 78 -3.94 -3.59 -18.91
CA PRO A 78 -2.83 -4.45 -19.25
C PRO A 78 -1.86 -3.75 -20.23
N GLY A 79 -0.56 -4.03 -20.07
CA GLY A 79 0.44 -3.71 -21.08
C GLY A 79 0.36 -4.67 -22.28
N ASN A 80 1.05 -4.34 -23.36
CA ASN A 80 1.12 -5.21 -24.54
C ASN A 80 2.29 -6.17 -24.43
N GLU A 81 3.42 -5.71 -23.86
CA GLU A 81 4.66 -6.46 -23.73
C GLU A 81 5.25 -6.34 -22.31
N ILE A 82 6.12 -7.28 -21.93
CA ILE A 82 6.79 -7.24 -20.63
C ILE A 82 7.73 -6.03 -20.57
N GLY A 83 7.58 -5.21 -19.54
CA GLY A 83 8.37 -3.99 -19.36
C GLY A 83 7.68 -2.73 -19.84
N ASP A 84 6.49 -2.85 -20.44
CA ASP A 84 5.69 -1.70 -20.87
C ASP A 84 5.35 -0.76 -19.71
N VAL A 85 5.54 0.54 -19.96
CA VAL A 85 5.04 1.61 -19.10
C VAL A 85 3.69 2.08 -19.66
N VAL A 86 2.60 1.57 -19.10
CA VAL A 86 1.23 1.83 -19.60
C VAL A 86 0.70 3.24 -19.29
N LEU A 87 1.25 3.91 -18.27
CA LEU A 87 0.90 5.28 -17.91
C LEU A 87 2.14 5.96 -17.30
N LYS A 88 2.50 7.13 -17.82
CA LYS A 88 3.60 7.95 -17.29
C LYS A 88 3.11 9.38 -17.07
N GLN A 89 3.21 9.84 -15.84
CA GLN A 89 3.04 11.25 -15.48
C GLN A 89 4.41 11.82 -15.09
N GLU A 90 4.78 12.94 -15.69
CA GLU A 90 5.99 13.67 -15.35
C GLU A 90 5.64 14.97 -14.63
N TRP A 91 6.41 15.29 -13.58
CA TRP A 91 6.31 16.57 -12.91
C TRP A 91 7.30 17.56 -13.53
N PRO A 92 6.95 18.86 -13.63
CA PRO A 92 7.89 19.88 -14.05
C PRO A 92 9.13 19.87 -13.13
N GLN A 93 10.31 20.00 -13.71
CA GLN A 93 11.53 20.16 -12.92
C GLN A 93 11.48 21.53 -12.21
N PRO A 94 11.81 21.60 -10.90
CA PRO A 94 11.94 22.88 -10.22
C PRO A 94 12.92 23.76 -10.99
N ILE A 95 12.53 24.99 -11.32
CA ILE A 95 13.46 25.98 -11.85
C ILE A 95 14.45 26.26 -10.72
N LEU A 96 15.67 25.75 -10.85
CA LEU A 96 16.75 26.11 -9.95
C LEU A 96 16.94 27.63 -10.07
N ALA A 97 16.74 28.36 -8.98
CA ALA A 97 17.09 29.78 -8.93
C ALA A 97 18.57 29.92 -9.36
N PRO A 98 18.91 30.93 -10.18
CA PRO A 98 20.30 31.14 -10.56
C PRO A 98 21.16 31.26 -9.29
N PRO A 99 22.38 30.67 -9.28
CA PRO A 99 23.26 30.77 -8.14
C PRO A 99 23.46 32.25 -7.83
N ASN A 100 23.21 32.65 -6.58
CA ASN A 100 23.33 34.03 -6.10
C ASN A 100 24.61 34.66 -6.66
N GLY A 101 24.44 35.56 -7.63
CA GLY A 101 25.53 36.36 -8.16
C GLY A 101 26.11 37.18 -7.02
N THR A 102 27.40 37.00 -6.78
CA THR A 102 28.23 37.90 -5.98
C THR A 102 28.02 39.33 -6.48
N LYS A 103 27.59 40.21 -5.57
CA LYS A 103 27.70 41.67 -5.76
C LYS A 103 29.14 42.08 -5.99
#